data_AF-A0A4R5H7F7-F1
#
_entry.id   AF-A0A4R5H7F7-F1
#
_cell.length_a   1.000
_cell.length_b   1.000
_cell.length_c   1.000
_cell.angle_alpha   90.00
_cell.angle_beta   90.00
_cell.angle_gamma   90.00
#
_symmetry.space_group_name_H-M   'P 1'
#
loop_
_entity.id
_entity.type
_entity.pdbx_description
1 polymer ?
#
loop_
_entity_poly.entity_id
_entity_poly.type
_entity_poly.pdbx_seq_one_letter_code
_entity_poly.pdbx_strand_id
1 'polypeptide(L)'
;MAIVNSQEQNELAYFKYVPDKWRSEIINFPLDFAPSLKYKGRLELLFSPGMFKGESEEFLSYGFIWAIEGSDVPTPEQLEQDLKTYYYGLQSIVSEGKLKAKANSRVWLDESSSGSDLSYLGIVEWTEPFVTKSAQKLNLKVTFRVNKENNQWQAFFRVSPQQIDHSIWTKLEELPIN
;
A
#
# COMPACT_ATOMS: atom_id res chain seq x y z
N MET A 1 -22.15 6.48 -28.19
CA MET A 1 -20.80 5.89 -28.26
C MET A 1 -19.85 6.84 -27.56
N ALA A 2 -19.53 6.56 -26.29
CA ALA A 2 -18.40 7.21 -25.63
C ALA A 2 -17.23 6.23 -25.75
N ILE A 3 -16.26 6.57 -26.59
CA ILE A 3 -14.97 5.88 -26.59
C ILE A 3 -14.28 6.39 -25.33
N VAL A 4 -14.36 5.63 -24.24
CA VAL A 4 -13.50 5.85 -23.09
C VAL A 4 -12.10 5.42 -23.54
N ASN A 5 -11.20 6.39 -23.62
CA ASN A 5 -9.82 6.20 -24.06
C ASN A 5 -9.14 5.16 -23.15
N SER A 6 -8.69 4.06 -23.73
CA SER A 6 -7.89 3.02 -23.08
C SER A 6 -6.52 3.49 -22.56
N GLN A 7 -6.23 4.81 -22.62
CA GLN A 7 -5.02 5.42 -22.07
C GLN A 7 -5.18 5.86 -20.60
N GLU A 8 -6.39 6.20 -20.14
CA GLU A 8 -6.62 6.63 -18.73
C GLU A 8 -6.35 5.54 -17.69
N GLN A 9 -6.36 4.27 -18.10
CA GLN A 9 -6.11 3.14 -17.20
C GLN A 9 -4.61 2.85 -16.98
N ASN A 10 -3.70 3.48 -17.73
CA ASN A 10 -2.25 3.19 -17.67
C ASN A 10 -1.42 4.30 -17.03
N GLU A 11 -2.05 5.39 -16.59
CA GLU A 11 -1.38 6.52 -15.96
C GLU A 11 -1.78 6.65 -14.49
N LEU A 12 -0.89 7.23 -13.67
CA LEU A 12 -1.15 7.50 -12.26
C LEU A 12 -2.23 8.56 -12.15
N ALA A 13 -3.31 8.24 -11.44
CA ALA A 13 -4.41 9.14 -11.15
C ALA A 13 -4.27 9.76 -9.75
N TYR A 14 -3.61 9.06 -8.82
CA TYR A 14 -3.58 9.43 -7.40
C TYR A 14 -2.21 9.89 -6.90
N PHE A 15 -1.15 9.56 -7.64
CA PHE A 15 0.12 10.25 -7.53
C PHE A 15 0.26 11.30 -8.65
N LYS A 16 0.63 12.53 -8.29
CA LYS A 16 0.86 13.67 -9.21
C LYS A 16 1.98 13.39 -10.22
N TYR A 17 3.04 12.71 -9.78
CA TYR A 17 4.19 12.35 -10.60
C TYR A 17 4.98 11.21 -9.92
N VAL A 18 5.89 10.58 -10.67
CA VAL A 18 6.87 9.63 -10.12
C VAL A 18 8.13 10.41 -9.72
N PRO A 19 8.55 10.40 -8.44
CA PRO A 19 9.78 11.06 -8.03
C PRO A 19 11.02 10.48 -8.74
N ASP A 20 12.12 11.25 -8.82
CA ASP A 20 13.32 10.82 -9.55
C ASP A 20 13.83 9.45 -9.08
N LYS A 21 14.07 8.54 -10.03
CA LYS A 21 14.51 7.14 -9.83
C LYS A 21 13.53 6.23 -9.10
N TRP A 22 12.37 6.72 -8.68
CA TRP A 22 11.31 5.84 -8.19
C TRP A 22 10.69 5.09 -9.36
N ARG A 23 10.09 3.94 -9.05
CA ARG A 23 9.34 3.15 -10.04
C ARG A 23 7.89 3.08 -9.63
N SER A 24 6.99 3.14 -10.60
CA SER A 24 5.55 3.01 -10.36
C SER A 24 4.99 1.70 -10.88
N GLU A 25 3.90 1.26 -10.27
CA GLU A 25 3.09 0.14 -10.75
C GLU A 25 1.61 0.44 -10.52
N ILE A 26 0.75 -0.01 -11.43
CA ILE A 26 -0.70 0.16 -11.36
C ILE A 26 -1.31 -1.23 -11.49
N ILE A 27 -2.22 -1.58 -10.57
CA ILE A 27 -2.95 -2.84 -10.55
C ILE A 27 -4.42 -2.52 -10.28
N ASN A 28 -5.35 -3.17 -10.97
CA ASN A 28 -6.78 -2.97 -10.71
C ASN A 28 -7.30 -4.00 -9.71
N PHE A 29 -8.28 -3.60 -8.90
CA PHE A 29 -9.07 -4.55 -8.12
C PHE A 29 -10.12 -5.23 -9.02
N PRO A 30 -10.45 -6.52 -8.80
CA PRO A 30 -9.91 -7.40 -7.77
C PRO A 30 -8.44 -7.76 -8.02
N LEU A 31 -7.65 -7.86 -6.95
CA LEU A 31 -6.24 -8.21 -7.05
C LEU A 31 -6.10 -9.71 -7.30
N ASP A 32 -5.44 -10.11 -8.39
CA ASP A 32 -5.24 -11.52 -8.74
C ASP A 32 -4.58 -12.33 -7.62
N PHE A 33 -3.66 -11.71 -6.88
CA PHE A 33 -2.98 -12.34 -5.75
C PHE A 33 -3.81 -12.35 -4.46
N ALA A 34 -4.86 -11.53 -4.35
CA ALA A 34 -5.71 -11.42 -3.17
C ALA A 34 -7.22 -11.33 -3.55
N PRO A 35 -7.78 -12.34 -4.25
CA PRO A 35 -9.12 -12.26 -4.84
C PRO A 35 -10.26 -12.28 -3.80
N SER A 36 -9.96 -12.55 -2.52
CA SER A 36 -10.91 -12.42 -1.42
C SER A 36 -11.12 -10.96 -0.97
N LEU A 37 -10.23 -10.02 -1.33
CA LEU A 37 -10.49 -8.59 -1.18
C LEU A 37 -11.53 -8.17 -2.23
N LYS A 38 -12.79 -8.03 -1.81
CA LYS A 38 -13.94 -7.78 -2.69
C LYS A 38 -14.11 -6.32 -3.11
N TYR A 39 -13.05 -5.53 -3.00
CA TYR A 39 -13.05 -4.14 -3.45
C TYR A 39 -13.13 -4.04 -4.97
N LYS A 40 -13.59 -2.87 -5.44
CA LYS A 40 -13.49 -2.41 -6.82
C LYS A 40 -12.74 -1.10 -6.82
N GLY A 41 -11.93 -0.86 -7.85
CA GLY A 41 -11.08 0.32 -7.93
C GLY A 41 -9.67 -0.06 -8.34
N ARG A 42 -8.67 0.68 -7.85
CA ARG A 42 -7.29 0.50 -8.27
C ARG A 42 -6.27 0.69 -7.16
N LEU A 43 -5.13 0.08 -7.38
CA LEU A 43 -3.92 0.11 -6.58
C LEU A 43 -2.82 0.81 -7.39
N GLU A 44 -2.25 1.88 -6.85
CA GLU A 44 -1.05 2.52 -7.39
C GLU A 44 0.10 2.37 -6.41
N LEU A 45 1.28 2.01 -6.88
CA LEU A 45 2.49 1.85 -6.07
C LEU A 45 3.59 2.77 -6.55
N LEU A 46 4.40 3.25 -5.61
CA LEU A 46 5.67 3.91 -5.83
C LEU A 46 6.75 3.22 -4.99
N PHE A 47 7.73 2.63 -5.67
CA PHE A 47 8.87 1.94 -5.06
C PHE A 47 10.07 2.87 -4.97
N SER A 48 10.66 2.97 -3.78
CA SER A 48 11.92 3.69 -3.61
C SER A 48 13.05 3.08 -4.47
N PRO A 49 14.08 3.87 -4.82
CA PRO A 49 15.23 3.38 -5.58
C PRO A 49 15.94 2.15 -4.96
N GLY A 50 15.92 2.02 -3.64
CA GLY A 50 16.49 0.89 -2.91
C GLY A 50 15.52 -0.23 -2.52
N MET A 51 14.23 -0.16 -2.92
CA MET A 51 13.17 -1.12 -2.54
C MET A 51 13.59 -2.59 -2.60
N PHE A 52 14.33 -2.99 -3.64
CA PHE A 52 14.74 -4.39 -3.88
C PHE A 52 16.23 -4.65 -3.63
N LYS A 53 16.89 -3.79 -2.84
CA LYS A 53 18.31 -3.94 -2.49
C LYS A 53 18.41 -4.25 -1.00
N GLY A 54 18.64 -5.51 -0.63
CA GLY A 54 18.58 -5.99 0.76
C GLY A 54 19.46 -5.24 1.77
N GLU A 55 20.58 -4.67 1.35
CA GLU A 55 21.49 -3.89 2.21
C GLU A 55 21.25 -2.37 2.18
N SER A 56 20.25 -1.91 1.43
CA SER A 56 19.89 -0.49 1.35
C SER A 56 19.06 -0.07 2.55
N GLU A 57 19.29 1.15 3.07
CA GLU A 57 18.41 1.75 4.08
C GLU A 57 16.97 1.95 3.55
N GLU A 58 16.81 2.05 2.23
CA GLU A 58 15.50 2.12 1.54
C GLU A 58 14.89 0.75 1.22
N PHE A 59 15.52 -0.36 1.65
CA PHE A 59 14.99 -1.71 1.40
C PHE A 59 13.55 -1.81 1.92
N LEU A 60 12.65 -2.37 1.10
CA LEU A 60 11.20 -2.45 1.37
C LEU A 60 10.55 -1.12 1.78
N SER A 61 11.08 0.00 1.30
CA SER A 61 10.47 1.32 1.50
C SER A 61 9.68 1.74 0.26
N TYR A 62 8.38 1.95 0.41
CA TYR A 62 7.46 2.22 -0.70
C TYR A 62 6.17 2.88 -0.21
N GLY A 63 5.48 3.54 -1.13
CA GLY A 63 4.12 4.04 -0.92
C GLY A 63 3.15 3.33 -1.84
N PHE A 64 1.91 3.14 -1.40
CA PHE A 64 0.84 2.70 -2.28
C PHE A 64 -0.51 3.29 -1.91
N ILE A 65 -1.43 3.31 -2.86
CA ILE A 65 -2.76 3.91 -2.73
C ILE A 65 -3.79 2.85 -3.09
N TRP A 66 -4.72 2.57 -2.19
CA TRP A 66 -5.97 1.91 -2.57
C TRP A 66 -7.01 2.99 -2.81
N ALA A 67 -7.44 3.13 -4.06
CA ALA A 67 -8.55 4.00 -4.43
C ALA A 67 -9.76 3.14 -4.77
N ILE A 68 -10.71 3.09 -3.85
CA ILE A 68 -11.80 2.10 -3.83
C ILE A 68 -13.13 2.78 -4.08
N GLU A 69 -13.92 2.19 -4.97
CA GLU A 69 -15.31 2.58 -5.23
C GLU A 69 -16.18 2.27 -4.01
N GLY A 70 -16.98 3.24 -3.61
CA GLY A 70 -17.88 3.20 -2.45
C GLY A 70 -17.53 4.23 -1.38
N SER A 71 -18.47 4.44 -0.46
CA SER A 71 -18.31 5.32 0.69
C SER A 71 -17.95 4.59 1.99
N ASP A 72 -17.96 3.25 1.96
CA ASP A 72 -17.76 2.42 3.15
C ASP A 72 -16.27 2.25 3.43
N VAL A 73 -15.72 3.19 4.22
CA VAL A 73 -14.35 3.14 4.71
C VAL A 73 -14.21 1.99 5.72
N PRO A 74 -13.18 1.12 5.62
CA PRO A 74 -12.99 0.03 6.56
C PRO A 74 -12.71 0.55 7.97
N THR A 75 -13.20 -0.18 8.98
CA THR A 75 -12.75 0.02 10.37
C THR A 75 -11.29 -0.43 10.52
N PRO A 76 -10.60 -0.09 11.62
CA PRO A 76 -9.22 -0.54 11.85
C PRO A 76 -9.08 -2.06 11.83
N GLU A 77 -10.05 -2.78 12.42
CA GLU A 77 -10.09 -4.24 12.46
C GLU A 77 -10.31 -4.83 11.06
N GLN A 78 -11.18 -4.20 10.25
CA GLN A 78 -11.38 -4.62 8.87
C GLN A 78 -10.12 -4.39 8.03
N LEU A 79 -9.50 -3.21 8.16
CA LEU A 79 -8.24 -2.89 7.47
C LEU A 79 -7.11 -3.86 7.87
N GLU A 80 -7.05 -4.25 9.14
CA GLU A 80 -6.09 -5.27 9.60
C GLU A 80 -6.28 -6.60 8.85
N GLN A 81 -7.52 -7.11 8.77
CA GLN A 81 -7.81 -8.35 8.04
C GLN A 81 -7.57 -8.22 6.53
N ASP A 82 -7.85 -7.04 5.97
CA ASP A 82 -7.60 -6.78 4.56
C ASP A 82 -6.11 -6.77 4.25
N LEU A 83 -5.29 -6.11 5.08
CA LEU A 83 -3.83 -6.14 4.95
C LEU A 83 -3.28 -7.56 5.13
N LYS A 84 -3.82 -8.34 6.07
CA LYS A 84 -3.44 -9.75 6.22
C LYS A 84 -3.66 -10.51 4.91
N THR A 85 -4.84 -10.33 4.31
CA THR A 85 -5.21 -10.95 3.04
C THR A 85 -4.30 -10.49 1.90
N TYR A 86 -4.04 -9.18 1.81
CA TYR A 86 -3.17 -8.57 0.80
C TYR A 86 -1.75 -9.16 0.84
N TYR A 87 -1.09 -9.12 2.01
CA TYR A 87 0.30 -9.59 2.15
C TYR A 87 0.41 -11.11 2.06
N TYR A 88 -0.56 -11.87 2.59
CA TYR A 88 -0.60 -13.32 2.42
C TYR A 88 -0.71 -13.72 0.94
N GLY A 89 -1.60 -13.04 0.21
CA GLY A 89 -1.79 -13.25 -1.22
C GLY A 89 -0.52 -12.96 -2.02
N LEU A 90 0.10 -11.80 -1.76
CA LEU A 90 1.35 -11.38 -2.40
C LEU A 90 2.50 -12.35 -2.12
N GLN A 91 2.65 -12.79 -0.88
CA GLN A 91 3.64 -13.81 -0.53
C GLN A 91 3.40 -15.14 -1.26
N SER A 92 2.13 -15.56 -1.35
CA SER A 92 1.74 -16.83 -1.98
C SER A 92 2.06 -16.84 -3.47
N ILE A 93 1.70 -15.78 -4.20
CA ILE A 93 1.93 -15.69 -5.65
C ILE A 93 3.43 -15.58 -5.97
N VAL A 94 4.17 -14.72 -5.26
CA VAL A 94 5.60 -14.45 -5.55
C VAL A 94 6.47 -15.65 -5.21
N SER A 95 6.13 -16.37 -4.15
CA SER A 95 6.90 -17.56 -3.75
C SER A 95 6.55 -18.80 -4.57
N GLU A 96 5.55 -18.77 -5.45
CA GLU A 96 5.01 -19.96 -6.15
C GLU A 96 4.69 -21.11 -5.17
N GLY A 97 4.24 -20.76 -3.95
CA GLY A 97 3.99 -21.73 -2.87
C GLY A 97 5.24 -22.36 -2.23
N LYS A 98 6.46 -21.94 -2.61
CA LYS A 98 7.72 -22.46 -2.04
C LYS A 98 7.95 -22.00 -0.60
N LEU A 99 7.39 -20.85 -0.23
CA LEU A 99 7.39 -20.37 1.15
C LEU A 99 6.06 -20.75 1.79
N LYS A 100 6.09 -21.17 3.06
CA LYS A 100 4.85 -21.30 3.85
C LYS A 100 4.30 -19.89 4.05
N ALA A 101 3.32 -19.52 3.23
CA ALA A 101 2.69 -18.21 3.30
C ALA A 101 2.14 -17.98 4.72
N LYS A 102 2.63 -16.93 5.38
CA LYS A 102 2.24 -16.49 6.71
C LYS A 102 2.47 -14.98 6.77
N ALA A 103 1.37 -14.25 6.87
CA ALA A 103 1.36 -12.85 7.19
C ALA A 103 0.49 -12.64 8.43
N ASN A 104 0.98 -11.86 9.38
CA ASN A 104 0.23 -11.30 10.47
C ASN A 104 0.29 -9.79 10.33
N SER A 105 -0.83 -9.13 10.53
CA SER A 105 -0.93 -7.67 10.53
C SER A 105 -1.53 -7.23 11.86
N ARG A 106 -1.18 -6.02 12.28
CA ARG A 106 -1.86 -5.31 13.36
C ARG A 106 -2.02 -3.85 12.95
N VAL A 107 -3.22 -3.31 13.06
CA VAL A 107 -3.51 -1.89 12.74
C VAL A 107 -4.12 -1.22 13.96
N TRP A 108 -3.69 0.00 14.25
CA TRP A 108 -4.25 0.80 15.34
C TRP A 108 -4.25 2.29 14.99
N LEU A 109 -5.10 3.05 15.67
CA LEU A 109 -5.20 4.51 15.48
C LEU A 109 -3.88 5.20 15.82
N ASP A 110 -3.49 6.18 15.02
CA ASP A 110 -2.43 7.10 15.40
C ASP A 110 -2.98 8.10 16.43
N GLU A 111 -2.48 8.04 17.66
CA GLU A 111 -2.86 8.92 18.76
C GLU A 111 -2.59 10.41 18.43
N SER A 112 -1.73 10.70 17.45
CA SER A 112 -1.40 12.05 16.99
C SER A 112 -2.34 12.62 15.91
N SER A 113 -3.39 11.88 15.53
CA SER A 113 -4.41 12.34 14.59
C SER A 113 -5.01 13.67 15.03
N SER A 114 -4.62 14.75 14.34
CA SER A 114 -5.09 16.11 14.58
C SER A 114 -5.89 16.59 13.36
N GLY A 115 -7.16 16.95 13.56
CA GLY A 115 -8.04 17.44 12.51
C GLY A 115 -9.05 16.41 11.98
N SER A 116 -9.40 16.50 10.69
CA SER A 116 -10.46 15.72 10.02
C SER A 116 -10.00 14.42 9.36
N ASP A 117 -8.69 14.21 9.23
CA ASP A 117 -8.13 13.13 8.40
C ASP A 117 -7.76 11.93 9.27
N LEU A 118 -8.43 10.79 9.03
CA LEU A 118 -8.19 9.55 9.77
C LEU A 118 -6.81 8.99 9.42
N SER A 119 -5.99 8.78 10.45
CA SER A 119 -4.63 8.26 10.33
C SER A 119 -4.40 7.09 11.26
N TYR A 120 -3.76 6.04 10.74
CA TYR A 120 -3.48 4.79 11.45
C TYR A 120 -2.00 4.45 11.36
N LEU A 121 -1.50 3.84 12.43
CA LEU A 121 -0.23 3.14 12.42
C LEU A 121 -0.50 1.64 12.30
N GLY A 122 0.45 0.94 11.68
CA GLY A 122 0.32 -0.50 11.51
C GLY A 122 1.67 -1.19 11.54
N ILE A 123 1.62 -2.49 11.80
CA ILE A 123 2.73 -3.42 11.64
C ILE A 123 2.25 -4.58 10.78
N VAL A 124 3.10 -5.01 9.85
CA VAL A 124 2.95 -6.28 9.16
C VAL A 124 4.18 -7.13 9.41
N GLU A 125 3.98 -8.34 9.91
CA GLU A 125 4.99 -9.37 10.05
C GLU A 125 4.72 -10.44 9.01
N TRP A 126 5.70 -10.68 8.15
CA TRP A 126 5.56 -11.59 7.01
C TRP A 126 6.90 -12.21 6.65
N THR A 127 6.92 -13.19 5.74
CA THR A 127 8.17 -13.60 5.09
C THR A 127 8.30 -12.85 3.78
N GLU A 128 9.33 -12.02 3.68
CA GLU A 128 9.63 -11.18 2.54
C GLU A 128 9.97 -12.06 1.32
N PRO A 129 9.17 -12.09 0.25
CA PRO A 129 9.27 -13.12 -0.78
C PRO A 129 10.20 -12.74 -1.95
N PHE A 130 10.65 -11.48 -2.06
CA PHE A 130 11.32 -10.94 -3.23
C PHE A 130 12.84 -11.11 -3.17
N VAL A 131 13.49 -10.77 -2.04
CA VAL A 131 14.96 -10.63 -1.98
C VAL A 131 15.57 -11.60 -0.96
N THR A 132 15.20 -11.45 0.30
CA THR A 132 15.77 -12.13 1.46
C THR A 132 15.10 -13.46 1.79
N LYS A 133 13.83 -13.67 1.40
CA LYS A 133 13.06 -14.90 1.67
C LYS A 133 13.00 -15.24 3.16
N SER A 134 13.07 -14.23 4.00
CA SER A 134 13.23 -14.33 5.46
C SER A 134 12.15 -13.54 6.20
N ALA A 135 12.02 -13.77 7.50
CA ALA A 135 11.06 -13.06 8.33
C ALA A 135 11.39 -11.55 8.36
N GLN A 136 10.37 -10.73 8.16
CA GLN A 136 10.48 -9.29 8.06
C GLN A 136 9.31 -8.61 8.78
N LYS A 137 9.61 -7.49 9.43
CA LYS A 137 8.63 -6.56 9.99
C LYS A 137 8.58 -5.30 9.14
N LEU A 138 7.37 -4.84 8.83
CA LEU A 138 7.09 -3.57 8.17
C LEU A 138 6.31 -2.68 9.11
N ASN A 139 6.70 -1.41 9.20
CA ASN A 139 5.89 -0.38 9.84
C ASN A 139 5.09 0.34 8.75
N LEU A 140 3.86 0.74 9.08
CA LEU A 140 2.93 1.39 8.17
C LEU A 140 2.42 2.69 8.79
N LYS A 141 2.32 3.74 7.97
CA LYS A 141 1.46 4.92 8.20
C LYS A 141 0.38 4.91 7.13
N VAL A 142 -0.88 4.92 7.54
CA VAL A 142 -2.04 4.92 6.64
C VAL A 142 -2.86 6.16 6.86
N THR A 143 -3.12 6.93 5.81
CA THR A 143 -3.97 8.13 5.86
C THR A 143 -5.15 7.97 4.91
N PHE A 144 -6.35 8.30 5.36
CA PHE A 144 -7.58 8.16 4.58
C PHE A 144 -8.09 9.48 4.03
N ARG A 145 -8.65 9.43 2.82
CA ARG A 145 -9.43 10.52 2.22
C ARG A 145 -10.73 9.97 1.64
N VAL A 146 -11.84 10.64 1.92
CA VAL A 146 -13.16 10.27 1.38
C VAL A 146 -13.62 11.33 0.40
N ASN A 147 -13.86 10.93 -0.84
CA ASN A 147 -14.48 11.77 -1.86
C ASN A 147 -15.96 11.38 -2.01
N LYS A 148 -16.84 12.19 -1.43
CA LYS A 148 -18.29 11.97 -1.48
C LYS A 148 -18.90 12.19 -2.85
N GLU A 149 -18.33 13.09 -3.66
CA GLU A 149 -18.85 13.42 -5.00
C GLU A 149 -18.67 12.25 -5.97
N ASN A 150 -17.51 11.60 -5.90
CA ASN A 150 -17.19 10.45 -6.75
C ASN A 150 -17.49 9.10 -6.12
N ASN A 151 -18.14 9.08 -4.93
CA ASN A 151 -18.42 7.88 -4.14
C ASN A 151 -17.20 6.95 -4.06
N GLN A 152 -16.08 7.49 -3.57
CA GLN A 152 -14.80 6.79 -3.50
C GLN A 152 -14.08 7.14 -2.19
N TRP A 153 -13.33 6.20 -1.63
CA TRP A 153 -12.33 6.47 -0.61
C TRP A 153 -10.94 6.06 -1.06
N GLN A 154 -9.94 6.71 -0.49
CA GLN A 154 -8.54 6.48 -0.73
C GLN A 154 -7.83 6.17 0.59
N ALA A 155 -7.04 5.11 0.62
CA ALA A 155 -6.10 4.84 1.70
C ALA A 155 -4.69 4.95 1.15
N PHE A 156 -3.91 5.89 1.69
CA PHE A 156 -2.51 6.11 1.33
C PHE A 156 -1.62 5.44 2.36
N PHE A 157 -0.91 4.40 1.93
CA PHE A 157 -0.01 3.61 2.75
C PHE A 157 1.43 4.04 2.49
N ARG A 158 2.16 4.29 3.57
CA ARG A 158 3.61 4.50 3.57
C ARG A 158 4.23 3.39 4.38
N VAL A 159 5.17 2.68 3.79
CA VAL A 159 5.69 1.43 4.34
C VAL A 159 7.21 1.45 4.37
N SER A 160 7.78 1.03 5.49
CA SER A 160 9.21 0.76 5.61
C SER A 160 9.50 -0.18 6.80
N PRO A 161 10.53 -1.04 6.72
CA PRO A 161 11.09 -1.73 7.88
C PRO A 161 11.68 -0.79 8.92
N GLN A 162 12.09 0.41 8.50
CA GLN A 162 12.79 1.36 9.35
C GLN A 162 11.89 1.89 10.46
N GLN A 163 12.51 2.25 11.59
CA GLN A 163 11.81 2.95 12.68
C GLN A 163 11.22 4.27 12.18
N ILE A 164 10.13 4.72 12.81
CA ILE A 164 9.31 5.84 12.29
C ILE A 164 10.03 7.19 12.28
N ASP A 165 11.14 7.31 13.01
CA ASP A 165 12.03 8.47 13.10
C ASP A 165 13.18 8.44 12.08
N HIS A 166 13.32 7.35 11.32
CA HIS A 166 14.33 7.23 10.27
C HIS A 166 14.07 8.19 9.10
N SER A 167 15.12 8.73 8.50
CA SER A 167 15.05 9.75 7.43
C SER A 167 14.28 9.33 6.16
N ILE A 168 14.14 8.02 5.92
CA ILE A 168 13.33 7.49 4.81
C ILE A 168 11.85 7.89 4.93
N TRP A 169 11.35 8.07 6.15
CA TRP A 169 9.97 8.45 6.40
C TRP A 169 9.66 9.85 5.90
N THR A 170 10.62 10.77 5.93
CA THR A 170 10.49 12.09 5.30
C THR A 170 10.22 11.95 3.80
N LYS A 171 10.98 11.10 3.10
CA LYS A 171 10.75 10.85 1.65
C LYS A 171 9.39 10.21 1.39
N LEU A 172 8.92 9.33 2.28
CA LEU A 172 7.62 8.68 2.17
C LEU A 172 6.46 9.65 2.45
N GLU A 173 6.64 10.58 3.38
CA GLU A 173 5.69 11.63 3.72
C GLU A 173 5.54 12.66 2.60
N GLU A 174 6.64 12.96 1.91
CA GLU A 174 6.71 13.86 0.75
C GLU A 174 6.20 13.24 -0.57
N LEU A 175 5.73 11.98 -0.55
CA LEU A 175 5.20 11.36 -1.75
C LEU A 175 4.07 12.20 -2.37
N PRO A 176 4.09 12.40 -3.70
CA PRO A 176 3.31 13.45 -4.34
C PRO A 176 1.87 12.99 -4.58
N ILE A 177 1.04 12.98 -3.54
CA ILE A 177 -0.36 12.54 -3.60
C ILE A 177 -1.25 13.66 -4.17
N ASN A 178 -2.24 13.30 -5.00
CA ASN A 178 -3.35 14.14 -5.48
C ASN A 178 -4.41 14.33 -4.40
#